data_AF-A0A2N6BMI8-F1
#
_entry.id   AF-A0A2N6BMI8-F1
#
_cell.length_a   1.000
_cell.length_b   1.000
_cell.length_c   1.000
_cell.angle_alpha   90.00
_cell.angle_beta   90.00
_cell.angle_gamma   90.00
#
_symmetry.space_group_name_H-M   'P 1'
#
loop_
_entity.id
_entity.type
_entity.pdbx_description
1 polymer ?
#
loop_
_entity_poly.entity_id
_entity_poly.type
_entity_poly.pdbx_seq_one_letter_code
_entity_poly.pdbx_strand_id
1 'polypeptide(L)'
;MNVLGISASPRKEGNTDILVTQVLYGARSEGAETRLVRPADLELKPCNGCMACVFKRRDCVIKDGFHELLEALRWADAVVIGAPTYILSSNSVMKNVLDRLVVFGLTRELAGKGALAVATAGVIGWEPFALEQPMTAILASGMLPVDRFVGYGQGPGEILYDDAAMDRAYAGGAALAKGERNFIGDKGGCPICHLNMVTYRGGEGYCPLCDIAGEVDSVDGVATIIPDAGSDHRWSEDSMKHHYEEKILPSGPWFKENFREIRSAVSEFFKKE
;
A
#
# COMPACT_ATOMS: atom_id res chain seq x y z
N MET A 1 21.48 -4.30 -5.18
CA MET A 1 20.05 -3.97 -5.01
C MET A 1 19.40 -5.12 -4.28
N ASN A 2 18.62 -4.81 -3.25
CA ASN A 2 17.81 -5.76 -2.50
C ASN A 2 16.34 -5.58 -2.90
N VAL A 3 15.66 -6.64 -3.32
CA VAL A 3 14.24 -6.58 -3.68
C VAL A 3 13.44 -7.50 -2.76
N LEU A 4 12.47 -6.93 -2.03
CA LEU A 4 11.58 -7.68 -1.17
C LEU A 4 10.25 -7.94 -1.86
N GLY A 5 9.81 -9.19 -1.86
CA GLY A 5 8.44 -9.56 -2.18
C GLY A 5 7.63 -9.79 -0.92
N ILE A 6 6.46 -9.18 -0.86
CA ILE A 6 5.46 -9.39 0.19
C ILE A 6 4.24 -9.99 -0.48
N SER A 7 3.89 -11.23 -0.13
CA SER A 7 2.67 -11.86 -0.63
C SER A 7 1.66 -12.04 0.49
N ALA A 8 0.55 -11.30 0.43
CA ALA A 8 -0.57 -11.45 1.34
C ALA A 8 -1.43 -12.70 1.08
N SER A 9 -1.02 -13.59 0.16
CA SER A 9 -1.73 -14.84 -0.09
C SER A 9 -1.77 -15.71 1.17
N PRO A 10 -2.96 -16.21 1.58
CA PRO A 10 -3.04 -17.22 2.63
C PRO A 10 -2.61 -18.60 2.12
N ARG A 11 -2.61 -18.82 0.79
CA ARG A 11 -2.22 -20.09 0.17
C ARG A 11 -0.78 -20.03 -0.26
N LYS A 12 0.02 -21.02 0.16
CA LYS A 12 1.38 -21.21 -0.37
C LYS A 12 1.25 -21.56 -1.84
N GLU A 13 2.13 -21.01 -2.66
CA GLU A 13 2.20 -21.34 -4.11
C GLU A 13 0.88 -21.03 -4.85
N GLY A 14 0.06 -20.13 -4.29
CA GLY A 14 -1.13 -19.62 -4.94
C GLY A 14 -0.81 -18.55 -5.99
N ASN A 15 -1.84 -18.06 -6.69
CA ASN A 15 -1.67 -17.10 -7.80
C ASN A 15 -0.87 -15.86 -7.42
N THR A 16 -1.17 -15.24 -6.27
CA THR A 16 -0.43 -14.06 -5.81
C THR A 16 1.02 -14.40 -5.43
N ASP A 17 1.27 -15.53 -4.77
CA ASP A 17 2.63 -15.98 -4.43
C ASP A 17 3.47 -16.17 -5.69
N ILE A 18 2.90 -16.83 -6.70
CA ILE A 18 3.56 -17.06 -7.99
C ILE A 18 3.89 -15.74 -8.67
N LEU A 19 2.91 -14.81 -8.76
CA LEU A 19 3.11 -13.54 -9.44
C LEU A 19 4.16 -12.65 -8.73
N VAL A 20 4.13 -12.58 -7.40
CA VAL A 20 5.18 -11.92 -6.60
C VAL A 20 6.54 -12.60 -6.82
N THR A 21 6.57 -13.93 -6.84
CA THR A 21 7.82 -14.68 -7.07
C THR A 21 8.36 -14.44 -8.48
N GLN A 22 7.50 -14.25 -9.47
CA GLN A 22 7.88 -13.92 -10.84
C GLN A 22 8.53 -12.53 -10.93
N VAL A 23 8.02 -11.54 -10.19
CA VAL A 23 8.71 -10.25 -10.01
C VAL A 23 10.09 -10.46 -9.39
N LEU A 24 10.22 -11.33 -8.38
CA LEU A 24 11.53 -11.63 -7.80
C LEU A 24 12.46 -12.37 -8.77
N TYR A 25 11.95 -13.23 -9.67
CA TYR A 25 12.77 -13.84 -10.72
C TYR A 25 13.32 -12.80 -11.68
N GLY A 26 12.48 -11.84 -12.11
CA GLY A 26 12.92 -10.70 -12.91
C GLY A 26 14.02 -9.91 -12.23
N ALA A 27 13.86 -9.59 -10.94
CA ALA A 27 14.86 -8.88 -10.17
C ALA A 27 16.18 -9.66 -10.05
N ARG A 28 16.12 -10.97 -9.79
CA ARG A 28 17.31 -11.85 -9.71
C ARG A 28 18.06 -11.92 -11.04
N SER A 29 17.35 -11.86 -12.17
CA SER A 29 17.98 -11.90 -13.50
C SER A 29 18.92 -10.71 -13.74
N GLU A 30 18.68 -9.60 -13.05
CA GLU A 30 19.50 -8.38 -13.06
C GLU A 30 20.49 -8.34 -11.88
N GLY A 31 20.70 -9.46 -11.18
CA GLY A 31 21.67 -9.61 -10.10
C GLY A 31 21.23 -9.11 -8.72
N ALA A 32 19.93 -8.82 -8.51
CA ALA A 32 19.45 -8.41 -7.19
C ALA A 32 19.41 -9.57 -6.18
N GLU A 33 19.72 -9.29 -4.91
CA GLU A 33 19.38 -10.19 -3.80
C GLU A 33 17.87 -10.05 -3.54
N THR A 34 17.18 -11.17 -3.35
CA THR A 34 15.73 -11.16 -3.20
C THR A 34 15.27 -11.96 -2.00
N ARG A 35 14.23 -11.47 -1.31
CA ARG A 35 13.54 -12.19 -0.23
C ARG A 35 12.04 -12.21 -0.49
N LEU A 36 11.39 -13.29 -0.09
CA LEU A 36 9.93 -13.38 -0.07
C LEU A 36 9.48 -13.49 1.39
N VAL A 37 8.61 -12.58 1.81
CA VAL A 37 7.91 -12.64 3.09
C VAL A 37 6.43 -12.89 2.81
N ARG A 38 5.87 -13.86 3.51
CA ARG A 38 4.44 -14.19 3.44
C ARG A 38 3.82 -13.83 4.79
N PRO A 39 3.17 -12.66 4.94
CA PRO A 39 2.52 -12.26 6.19
C PRO A 39 1.53 -13.29 6.75
N ALA A 40 0.96 -14.14 5.91
CA ALA A 40 0.10 -15.25 6.33
C ALA A 40 0.84 -16.38 7.09
N ASP A 41 2.16 -16.51 6.90
CA ASP A 41 3.01 -17.46 7.64
C ASP A 41 3.49 -16.87 8.98
N LEU A 42 3.26 -15.56 9.21
CA LEU A 42 3.67 -14.86 10.42
C LEU A 42 2.50 -14.81 11.43
N GLU A 43 2.81 -14.89 12.72
CA GLU A 43 1.83 -14.51 13.74
C GLU A 43 1.66 -12.99 13.71
N LEU A 44 0.62 -12.49 13.05
CA LEU A 44 0.28 -11.06 13.00
C LEU A 44 -1.01 -10.78 13.74
N LYS A 45 -0.89 -10.09 14.87
CA LYS A 45 -2.04 -9.56 15.61
C LYS A 45 -2.55 -8.29 14.92
N PRO A 46 -3.88 -8.07 14.92
CA PRO A 46 -4.46 -6.84 14.45
C PRO A 46 -3.87 -5.62 15.17
N CYS A 47 -3.77 -4.50 14.45
CA CYS A 47 -3.45 -3.23 15.09
C CYS A 47 -4.52 -2.88 16.12
N ASN A 48 -4.12 -2.51 17.33
CA ASN A 48 -5.05 -2.09 18.39
C ASN A 48 -5.21 -0.57 18.50
N GLY A 49 -4.66 0.20 17.54
CA GLY A 49 -4.78 1.65 17.51
C GLY A 49 -4.11 2.38 18.68
N CYS A 50 -3.18 1.75 19.42
CA CYS A 50 -2.56 2.38 20.59
C CYS A 50 -1.68 3.61 20.27
N MET A 51 -1.34 3.82 18.98
CA MET A 51 -0.51 4.93 18.48
C MET A 51 0.88 5.05 19.13
N ALA A 52 1.33 4.01 19.85
CA ALA A 52 2.60 4.04 20.55
C ALA A 52 3.80 4.20 19.60
N CYS A 53 3.72 3.66 18.38
CA CYS A 53 4.76 3.81 17.38
C CYS A 53 4.95 5.27 16.92
N VAL A 54 3.85 6.01 16.81
CA VAL A 54 3.84 7.43 16.44
C VAL A 54 4.29 8.29 17.63
N PHE A 55 3.59 8.22 18.77
CA PHE A 55 3.86 9.11 19.91
C PHE A 55 5.19 8.84 20.61
N LYS A 56 5.71 7.62 20.56
CA LYS A 56 7.01 7.27 21.15
C LYS A 56 8.13 7.15 20.12
N ARG A 57 7.84 7.40 18.84
CA ARG A 57 8.81 7.33 17.73
C ARG A 57 9.65 6.06 17.74
N ARG A 58 8.97 4.92 17.78
CA ARG A 58 9.60 3.58 17.87
C ARG A 58 8.77 2.54 17.16
N ASP A 59 9.33 1.35 16.99
CA ASP A 59 8.61 0.23 16.41
C ASP A 59 7.39 -0.20 17.24
N CYS A 60 6.51 -0.97 16.58
CA CYS A 60 5.26 -1.43 17.15
C CYS A 60 5.49 -2.14 18.49
N VAL A 61 4.69 -1.80 19.50
CA VAL A 61 4.82 -2.42 20.84
C VAL A 61 4.25 -3.83 20.92
N ILE A 62 3.48 -4.25 19.92
CA ILE A 62 2.91 -5.59 19.82
C ILE A 62 4.03 -6.53 19.37
N LYS A 63 4.51 -7.38 20.30
CA LYS A 63 5.57 -8.36 20.04
C LYS A 63 5.01 -9.57 19.30
N ASP A 64 5.18 -9.58 17.99
CA ASP A 64 4.77 -10.64 17.07
C ASP A 64 5.57 -10.55 15.75
N GLY A 65 5.18 -11.33 14.74
CA GLY A 65 5.91 -11.46 13.47
C GLY A 65 6.01 -10.18 12.64
N PHE A 66 5.32 -9.10 13.02
CA PHE A 66 5.41 -7.84 12.27
C PHE A 66 6.81 -7.23 12.31
N HIS A 67 7.58 -7.48 13.37
CA HIS A 67 8.97 -6.97 13.46
C HIS A 67 9.86 -7.58 12.38
N GLU A 68 9.67 -8.85 12.05
CA GLU A 68 10.37 -9.50 10.93
C GLU A 68 10.05 -8.80 9.61
N LEU A 69 8.79 -8.41 9.41
CA LEU A 69 8.38 -7.66 8.23
C LEU A 69 9.00 -6.25 8.19
N LEU A 70 9.07 -5.54 9.33
CA LEU A 70 9.72 -4.22 9.41
C LEU A 70 11.20 -4.29 9.03
N GLU A 71 11.92 -5.28 9.56
CA GLU A 71 13.34 -5.47 9.25
C GLU A 71 13.55 -5.84 7.77
N ALA A 72 12.68 -6.68 7.21
CA ALA A 72 12.71 -7.01 5.78
C ALA A 72 12.46 -5.77 4.90
N LEU A 73 11.51 -4.91 5.27
CA LEU A 73 11.21 -3.65 4.57
C LEU A 73 12.40 -2.68 4.61
N ARG A 74 13.09 -2.57 5.75
CA ARG A 74 14.29 -1.75 5.91
C ARG A 74 15.47 -2.28 5.09
N TRP A 75 15.63 -3.60 5.02
CA TRP A 75 16.67 -4.26 4.24
C TRP A 75 16.54 -4.04 2.72
N ALA A 76 15.31 -3.88 2.23
CA ALA A 76 15.02 -3.78 0.80
C ALA A 76 15.30 -2.40 0.21
N ASP A 77 15.80 -2.32 -1.02
CA ASP A 77 15.91 -1.08 -1.81
C ASP A 77 14.65 -0.83 -2.67
N ALA A 78 13.94 -1.90 -3.00
CA ALA A 78 12.69 -1.90 -3.73
C ALA A 78 11.75 -3.02 -3.23
N VAL A 79 10.44 -2.84 -3.41
CA VAL A 79 9.43 -3.74 -2.83
C VAL A 79 8.36 -4.11 -3.87
N VAL A 80 7.93 -5.37 -3.92
CA VAL A 80 6.68 -5.75 -4.56
C VAL A 80 5.68 -6.21 -3.50
N ILE A 81 4.47 -5.66 -3.54
CA ILE A 81 3.37 -6.02 -2.64
C ILE A 81 2.27 -6.70 -3.45
N GLY A 82 2.01 -7.97 -3.15
CA GLY A 82 0.98 -8.78 -3.77
C GLY A 82 -0.18 -9.07 -2.85
N ALA A 83 -1.43 -8.95 -3.33
CA ALA A 83 -2.61 -9.41 -2.60
C ALA A 83 -3.65 -10.10 -3.50
N PRO A 84 -4.31 -11.18 -3.01
CA PRO A 84 -5.44 -11.76 -3.72
C PRO A 84 -6.72 -10.93 -3.50
N THR A 85 -7.60 -10.93 -4.51
CA THR A 85 -8.90 -10.23 -4.46
C THR A 85 -9.98 -11.10 -3.85
N TYR A 86 -10.45 -10.75 -2.65
CA TYR A 86 -11.54 -11.37 -1.91
C TYR A 86 -12.67 -10.34 -1.75
N ILE A 87 -13.86 -10.63 -2.32
CA ILE A 87 -15.01 -9.71 -2.34
C ILE A 87 -14.58 -8.30 -2.81
N LEU A 88 -14.25 -8.20 -4.10
CA LEU A 88 -13.88 -6.96 -4.80
C LEU A 88 -12.59 -6.27 -4.31
N SER A 89 -12.03 -6.62 -3.15
CA SER A 89 -10.85 -5.96 -2.57
C SER A 89 -9.79 -6.95 -2.09
N SER A 90 -8.65 -6.46 -1.59
CA SER A 90 -7.61 -7.31 -1.00
C SER A 90 -8.13 -8.08 0.21
N ASN A 91 -7.55 -9.26 0.45
CA ASN A 91 -7.86 -10.07 1.63
C ASN A 91 -7.46 -9.42 2.97
N SER A 92 -7.94 -9.99 4.08
CA SER A 92 -7.68 -9.46 5.44
C SER A 92 -6.21 -9.44 5.86
N VAL A 93 -5.38 -10.33 5.31
CA VAL A 93 -3.93 -10.36 5.58
C VAL A 93 -3.29 -9.05 5.12
N MET A 94 -3.68 -8.53 3.95
CA MET A 94 -3.19 -7.26 3.44
C MET A 94 -3.52 -6.11 4.40
N LYS A 95 -4.76 -6.07 4.91
CA LYS A 95 -5.20 -5.04 5.86
C LYS A 95 -4.45 -5.11 7.19
N ASN A 96 -4.18 -6.31 7.69
CA ASN A 96 -3.38 -6.50 8.92
C ASN A 96 -1.95 -5.95 8.79
N VAL A 97 -1.35 -6.05 7.60
CA VAL A 97 -0.06 -5.42 7.30
C VAL A 97 -0.21 -3.91 7.24
N LEU A 98 -1.12 -3.42 6.38
CA LEU A 98 -1.34 -2.00 6.11
C LEU A 98 -1.55 -1.18 7.38
N ASP A 99 -2.40 -1.66 8.30
CA ASP A 99 -2.76 -0.96 9.54
C ASP A 99 -1.59 -0.73 10.50
N ARG A 100 -0.50 -1.45 10.32
CA ARG A 100 0.69 -1.37 11.17
C ARG A 100 1.85 -0.63 10.51
N LEU A 101 1.74 -0.25 9.23
CA LEU A 101 2.74 0.55 8.51
C LEU A 101 2.72 2.04 8.88
N VAL A 102 1.78 2.50 9.72
CA VAL A 102 1.65 3.90 10.18
C VAL A 102 2.95 4.49 10.74
N VAL A 103 3.88 3.65 11.23
CA VAL A 103 5.21 4.09 11.70
C VAL A 103 6.01 4.77 10.59
N PHE A 104 5.94 4.26 9.35
CA PHE A 104 6.71 4.78 8.22
C PHE A 104 6.14 6.08 7.65
N GLY A 105 4.86 6.38 7.89
CA GLY A 105 4.32 7.69 7.56
C GLY A 105 5.02 8.81 8.34
N LEU A 106 5.45 8.54 9.58
CA LEU A 106 6.21 9.48 10.41
C LEU A 106 7.72 9.39 10.15
N THR A 107 8.30 8.19 10.16
CA THR A 107 9.76 8.04 10.12
C THR A 107 10.34 8.22 8.72
N ARG A 108 9.52 8.03 7.68
CA ARG A 108 9.89 8.13 6.27
C ARG A 108 11.06 7.21 5.87
N GLU A 109 11.35 6.17 6.65
CA GLU A 109 12.46 5.24 6.41
C GLU A 109 12.36 4.49 5.06
N LEU A 110 11.14 4.36 4.53
CA LEU A 110 10.90 3.71 3.23
C LEU A 110 10.76 4.72 2.08
N ALA A 111 10.88 6.02 2.34
CA ALA A 111 10.67 7.05 1.34
C ALA A 111 11.65 6.91 0.16
N GLY A 112 11.14 7.06 -1.05
CA GLY A 112 11.94 7.00 -2.29
C GLY A 112 12.32 5.59 -2.76
N LYS A 113 12.01 4.53 -2.02
CA LYS A 113 12.15 3.15 -2.51
C LYS A 113 11.14 2.93 -3.65
N GLY A 114 11.55 2.27 -4.73
CA GLY A 114 10.67 1.91 -5.83
C GLY A 114 9.78 0.74 -5.42
N ALA A 115 8.50 0.77 -5.76
CA ALA A 115 7.58 -0.30 -5.39
C ALA A 115 6.56 -0.65 -6.47
N LEU A 116 6.21 -1.93 -6.53
CA LEU A 116 5.25 -2.48 -7.48
C LEU A 116 4.06 -3.10 -6.71
N ALA A 117 2.83 -2.83 -7.15
CA ALA A 117 1.63 -3.48 -6.62
C ALA A 117 1.12 -4.55 -7.60
N VAL A 118 0.96 -5.79 -7.14
CA VAL A 118 0.24 -6.82 -7.92
C VAL A 118 -1.01 -7.25 -7.18
N ALA A 119 -2.09 -7.46 -7.91
CA ALA A 119 -3.24 -8.18 -7.41
C ALA A 119 -3.54 -9.38 -8.29
N THR A 120 -4.28 -10.35 -7.73
CA THR A 120 -4.82 -11.45 -8.52
C THR A 120 -6.32 -11.56 -8.33
N ALA A 121 -7.06 -11.77 -9.42
CA ALA A 121 -8.51 -11.93 -9.42
C ALA A 121 -8.93 -13.16 -10.23
N GLY A 122 -10.11 -13.71 -9.93
CA GLY A 122 -10.62 -14.86 -10.67
C GLY A 122 -11.41 -14.49 -11.93
N VAL A 123 -12.06 -13.33 -11.93
CA VAL A 123 -12.95 -12.89 -13.00
C VAL A 123 -12.68 -11.43 -13.27
N ILE A 124 -12.48 -11.08 -14.54
CA ILE A 124 -12.31 -9.70 -15.00
C ILE A 124 -13.57 -8.89 -14.67
N GLY A 125 -13.40 -7.68 -14.13
CA GLY A 125 -14.46 -6.80 -13.66
C GLY A 125 -14.90 -7.04 -12.21
N TRP A 126 -14.33 -8.02 -11.51
CA TRP A 126 -14.60 -8.30 -10.08
C TRP A 126 -13.43 -7.88 -9.16
N GLU A 127 -12.56 -7.02 -9.66
CA GLU A 127 -11.37 -6.48 -9.02
C GLU A 127 -11.37 -4.95 -8.76
N PRO A 128 -12.51 -4.24 -8.63
CA PRO A 128 -12.53 -2.79 -8.64
C PRO A 128 -11.79 -2.14 -7.45
N PHE A 129 -11.53 -2.91 -6.37
CA PHE A 129 -10.79 -2.47 -5.19
C PHE A 129 -9.58 -3.35 -4.86
N ALA A 130 -9.05 -4.08 -5.84
CA ALA A 130 -7.99 -5.07 -5.65
C ALA A 130 -6.59 -4.46 -5.41
N LEU A 131 -6.28 -3.33 -6.04
CA LEU A 131 -4.96 -2.69 -6.01
C LEU A 131 -4.84 -1.60 -4.93
N GLU A 132 -5.96 -1.21 -4.34
CA GLU A 132 -6.14 -0.06 -3.49
C GLU A 132 -5.32 -0.18 -2.22
N GLN A 133 -5.42 -1.31 -1.52
CA GLN A 133 -4.67 -1.52 -0.28
C GLN A 133 -3.16 -1.66 -0.52
N PRO A 134 -2.68 -2.45 -1.52
CA PRO A 134 -1.26 -2.45 -1.89
C PRO A 134 -0.74 -1.06 -2.26
N MET A 135 -1.46 -0.30 -3.08
CA MET A 135 -1.08 1.06 -3.46
C MET A 135 -1.11 2.03 -2.28
N THR A 136 -2.06 1.87 -1.36
CA THR A 136 -2.09 2.62 -0.09
C THR A 136 -0.83 2.33 0.72
N ALA A 137 -0.44 1.04 0.84
CA ALA A 137 0.75 0.65 1.57
C ALA A 137 2.03 1.26 0.97
N ILE A 138 2.12 1.29 -0.37
CA ILE A 138 3.23 1.93 -1.09
C ILE A 138 3.32 3.41 -0.73
N LEU A 139 2.24 4.17 -0.98
CA LEU A 139 2.30 5.62 -0.87
C LEU A 139 2.33 6.12 0.58
N ALA A 140 1.57 5.49 1.48
CA ALA A 140 1.56 5.86 2.90
C ALA A 140 2.92 5.63 3.57
N SER A 141 3.73 4.72 3.02
CA SER A 141 5.11 4.48 3.45
C SER A 141 6.13 5.38 2.75
N GLY A 142 5.70 6.25 1.83
CA GLY A 142 6.57 7.15 1.05
C GLY A 142 7.29 6.49 -0.13
N MET A 143 6.95 5.23 -0.46
CA MET A 143 7.53 4.53 -1.60
C MET A 143 6.93 5.06 -2.92
N LEU A 144 7.71 4.94 -3.99
CA LEU A 144 7.36 5.44 -5.33
C LEU A 144 6.77 4.31 -6.17
N PRO A 145 5.53 4.44 -6.68
CA PRO A 145 4.92 3.42 -7.52
C PRO A 145 5.62 3.33 -8.88
N VAL A 146 6.14 2.15 -9.20
CA VAL A 146 6.81 1.84 -10.47
C VAL A 146 5.84 1.17 -11.43
N ASP A 147 5.00 0.26 -10.93
CA ASP A 147 3.95 -0.36 -11.73
C ASP A 147 2.82 -0.88 -10.81
N ARG A 148 1.64 -1.07 -11.39
CA ARG A 148 0.50 -1.75 -10.77
C ARG A 148 -0.32 -2.52 -11.78
N PHE A 149 -0.68 -3.77 -11.50
CA PHE A 149 -1.56 -4.54 -12.38
C PHE A 149 -2.25 -5.71 -11.68
N VAL A 150 -3.31 -6.20 -12.32
CA VAL A 150 -4.06 -7.38 -11.90
C VAL A 150 -3.77 -8.52 -12.87
N GLY A 151 -3.41 -9.69 -12.35
CA GLY A 151 -3.36 -10.92 -13.12
C GLY A 151 -4.56 -11.83 -12.81
N TYR A 152 -4.94 -12.68 -13.75
CA TYR A 152 -6.18 -13.45 -13.66
C TYR A 152 -5.94 -14.96 -13.54
N GLY A 153 -6.62 -15.57 -12.56
CA GLY A 153 -6.61 -17.02 -12.33
C GLY A 153 -7.58 -17.41 -11.21
N GLN A 154 -8.49 -18.35 -11.48
CA GLN A 154 -9.53 -18.76 -10.53
C GLN A 154 -9.01 -19.86 -9.60
N GLY A 155 -8.45 -20.90 -10.19
CA GLY A 155 -7.82 -22.02 -9.51
C GLY A 155 -6.42 -21.67 -9.00
N PRO A 156 -5.94 -22.35 -7.95
CA PRO A 156 -4.55 -22.23 -7.52
C PRO A 156 -3.58 -22.58 -8.65
N GLY A 157 -2.63 -21.69 -8.94
CA GLY A 157 -1.61 -21.88 -9.97
C GLY A 157 -2.04 -21.46 -11.38
N GLU A 158 -3.32 -21.17 -11.61
CA GLU A 158 -3.81 -20.80 -12.94
C GLU A 158 -3.21 -19.50 -13.48
N ILE A 159 -2.66 -18.64 -12.61
CA ILE A 159 -1.95 -17.43 -13.04
C ILE A 159 -0.77 -17.72 -13.99
N LEU A 160 -0.23 -18.95 -13.96
CA LEU A 160 0.83 -19.38 -14.87
C LEU A 160 0.38 -19.41 -16.35
N TYR A 161 -0.92 -19.37 -16.61
CA TYR A 161 -1.51 -19.30 -17.96
C TYR A 161 -1.92 -17.88 -18.37
N ASP A 162 -1.69 -16.89 -17.51
CA ASP A 162 -1.80 -15.47 -17.85
C ASP A 162 -0.41 -14.96 -18.28
N ASP A 163 -0.01 -15.30 -19.51
CA ASP A 163 1.31 -14.99 -20.06
C ASP A 163 1.62 -13.48 -19.95
N ALA A 164 0.63 -12.62 -20.19
CA ALA A 164 0.78 -11.18 -20.11
C ALA A 164 1.11 -10.72 -18.68
N ALA A 165 0.41 -11.25 -17.67
CA ALA A 165 0.72 -10.94 -16.28
C ALA A 165 2.08 -11.48 -15.84
N MET A 166 2.44 -12.69 -16.28
CA MET A 166 3.72 -13.33 -15.95
C MET A 166 4.93 -12.61 -16.58
N ASP A 167 4.80 -12.16 -17.83
CA ASP A 167 5.82 -11.38 -18.52
C ASP A 167 5.96 -9.98 -17.89
N ARG A 168 4.83 -9.32 -17.59
CA ARG A 168 4.83 -8.01 -16.91
C ARG A 168 5.43 -8.09 -15.52
N ALA A 169 5.11 -9.13 -14.74
CA ALA A 169 5.73 -9.37 -13.45
C ALA A 169 7.25 -9.48 -13.56
N TYR A 170 7.75 -10.30 -14.49
CA TYR A 170 9.18 -10.46 -14.70
C TYR A 170 9.85 -9.13 -15.11
N ALA A 171 9.28 -8.42 -16.08
CA ALA A 171 9.79 -7.14 -16.53
C ALA A 171 9.80 -6.08 -15.41
N GLY A 172 8.74 -6.00 -14.61
CA GLY A 172 8.67 -5.11 -13.44
C GLY A 172 9.75 -5.42 -12.40
N GLY A 173 10.03 -6.71 -12.18
CA GLY A 173 11.14 -7.15 -11.34
C GLY A 173 12.50 -6.65 -11.83
N ALA A 174 12.77 -6.82 -13.12
CA ALA A 174 13.98 -6.33 -13.74
C ALA A 174 14.11 -4.80 -13.66
N ALA A 175 13.00 -4.06 -13.85
CA ALA A 175 12.98 -2.61 -13.73
C ALA A 175 13.30 -2.14 -12.31
N LEU A 176 12.69 -2.76 -11.28
CA LEU A 176 13.01 -2.48 -9.88
C LEU A 176 14.50 -2.73 -9.57
N ALA A 177 15.05 -3.83 -10.07
CA ALA A 177 16.46 -4.19 -9.88
C ALA A 177 17.44 -3.22 -10.57
N LYS A 178 17.03 -2.61 -11.68
CA LYS A 178 17.77 -1.54 -12.38
C LYS A 178 17.63 -0.17 -11.71
N GLY A 179 16.79 -0.05 -10.69
CA GLY A 179 16.63 1.19 -9.93
C GLY A 179 15.54 2.11 -10.46
N GLU A 180 14.60 1.61 -11.26
CA GLU A 180 13.45 2.42 -11.72
C GLU A 180 12.66 2.99 -10.54
N ARG A 181 12.24 4.25 -10.68
CA ARG A 181 11.47 5.01 -9.68
C ARG A 181 10.28 5.74 -10.29
N ASN A 182 10.22 5.82 -11.61
CA ASN A 182 9.09 6.38 -12.33
C ASN A 182 8.07 5.29 -12.60
N PHE A 183 6.82 5.73 -12.76
CA PHE A 183 5.75 4.84 -13.15
C PHE A 183 5.88 4.45 -14.63
N ILE A 184 5.95 3.15 -14.90
CA ILE A 184 6.09 2.56 -16.25
C ILE A 184 4.88 1.73 -16.66
N GLY A 185 3.85 1.67 -15.82
CA GLY A 185 2.64 0.90 -16.06
C GLY A 185 1.66 1.56 -17.03
N ASP A 186 0.43 1.04 -17.03
CA ASP A 186 -0.64 1.51 -17.91
C ASP A 186 -0.98 2.99 -17.65
N LYS A 187 -1.15 3.74 -18.74
CA LYS A 187 -1.46 5.17 -18.67
C LYS A 187 -2.89 5.42 -18.18
N GLY A 188 -3.11 6.64 -17.72
CA GLY A 188 -4.38 7.13 -17.20
C GLY A 188 -4.58 6.88 -15.70
N GLY A 189 -5.74 7.27 -15.19
CA GLY A 189 -6.05 7.24 -13.76
C GLY A 189 -5.51 8.44 -12.98
N CYS A 190 -5.27 8.26 -11.70
CA CYS A 190 -4.68 9.27 -10.84
C CYS A 190 -3.18 9.40 -11.11
N PRO A 191 -2.59 10.60 -11.28
CA PRO A 191 -1.16 10.73 -11.58
C PRO A 191 -0.23 10.41 -10.39
N ILE A 192 -0.79 10.23 -9.19
CA ILE A 192 -0.05 9.96 -7.96
C ILE A 192 -0.05 8.48 -7.61
N CYS A 193 -1.25 7.88 -7.50
CA CYS A 193 -1.39 6.46 -7.16
C CYS A 193 -1.59 5.57 -8.38
N HIS A 194 -1.73 6.16 -9.56
CA HIS A 194 -2.00 5.50 -10.82
C HIS A 194 -3.34 4.77 -10.88
N LEU A 195 -4.11 4.60 -9.80
CA LEU A 195 -5.41 3.92 -9.82
C LEU A 195 -6.44 4.68 -10.67
N ASN A 196 -7.39 3.98 -11.27
CA ASN A 196 -8.44 4.54 -12.12
C ASN A 196 -9.72 4.90 -11.34
N MET A 197 -9.62 5.16 -10.04
CA MET A 197 -10.74 5.61 -9.22
C MET A 197 -10.83 7.13 -9.19
N VAL A 198 -12.01 7.65 -9.49
CA VAL A 198 -12.33 9.07 -9.44
C VAL A 198 -13.64 9.26 -8.66
N THR A 199 -13.65 10.21 -7.74
CA THR A 199 -14.86 10.68 -7.04
C THR A 199 -15.09 12.14 -7.34
N TYR A 200 -16.33 12.62 -7.24
CA TYR A 200 -16.67 14.03 -7.45
C TYR A 200 -17.09 14.69 -6.14
N ARG A 201 -16.53 15.87 -5.84
CA ARG A 201 -16.91 16.70 -4.69
C ARG A 201 -17.03 18.14 -5.15
N GLY A 202 -18.21 18.75 -5.00
CA GLY A 202 -18.40 20.16 -5.39
C GLY A 202 -18.22 20.46 -6.89
N GLY A 203 -18.30 19.44 -7.76
CA GLY A 203 -18.14 19.58 -9.21
C GLY A 203 -16.74 19.27 -9.75
N GLU A 204 -15.75 19.10 -8.87
CA GLU A 204 -14.37 18.74 -9.24
C GLU A 204 -14.12 17.24 -9.01
N GLY A 205 -13.18 16.67 -9.78
CA GLY A 205 -12.75 15.28 -9.63
C GLY A 205 -11.63 15.15 -8.61
N TYR A 206 -11.67 14.07 -7.83
CA TYR A 206 -10.67 13.79 -6.79
C TYR A 206 -10.31 12.30 -6.78
N CYS A 207 -9.08 11.99 -6.42
CA CYS A 207 -8.67 10.62 -6.12
C CYS A 207 -9.12 10.27 -4.70
N PRO A 208 -9.95 9.23 -4.50
CA PRO A 208 -10.40 8.86 -3.14
C PRO A 208 -9.26 8.34 -2.25
N LEU A 209 -8.11 7.98 -2.84
CA LEU A 209 -6.95 7.49 -2.09
C LEU A 209 -6.04 8.63 -1.63
N CYS A 210 -5.47 9.39 -2.57
CA CYS A 210 -4.48 10.43 -2.27
C CYS A 210 -5.06 11.84 -2.22
N ASP A 211 -6.38 12.01 -2.43
CA ASP A 211 -7.10 13.29 -2.39
C ASP A 211 -6.63 14.33 -3.43
N ILE A 212 -5.76 13.97 -4.39
CA ILE A 212 -5.39 14.87 -5.49
C ILE A 212 -6.64 15.25 -6.28
N ALA A 213 -6.79 16.55 -6.51
CA ALA A 213 -7.94 17.18 -7.15
C ALA A 213 -7.58 17.65 -8.56
N GLY A 214 -8.57 17.73 -9.43
CA GLY A 214 -8.43 18.39 -10.73
C GLY A 214 -9.56 18.09 -11.70
N GLU A 215 -9.37 18.52 -12.94
CA GLU A 215 -10.24 18.16 -14.06
C GLU A 215 -10.13 16.66 -14.34
N VAL A 216 -11.22 16.05 -14.82
CA VAL A 216 -11.24 14.64 -15.19
C VAL A 216 -11.37 14.55 -16.70
N ASP A 217 -10.37 13.96 -17.35
CA ASP A 217 -10.33 13.72 -18.78
C ASP A 217 -10.13 12.21 -19.08
N SER A 218 -10.15 11.81 -20.34
CA SER A 218 -9.84 10.46 -20.80
C SER A 218 -8.45 10.37 -21.39
N VAL A 219 -7.60 9.52 -20.80
CA VAL A 219 -6.29 9.16 -21.35
C VAL A 219 -6.32 7.67 -21.66
N ASP A 220 -6.14 7.31 -22.93
CA ASP A 220 -6.20 5.93 -23.43
C ASP A 220 -7.49 5.18 -23.01
N GLY A 221 -8.62 5.89 -22.97
CA GLY A 221 -9.92 5.34 -22.58
C GLY A 221 -10.13 5.19 -21.06
N VAL A 222 -9.18 5.65 -20.25
CA VAL A 222 -9.24 5.61 -18.78
C VAL A 222 -9.52 7.00 -18.22
N ALA A 223 -10.50 7.11 -17.32
CA ALA A 223 -10.77 8.33 -16.58
C ALA A 223 -9.53 8.74 -15.76
N THR A 224 -9.05 9.96 -15.99
CA THR A 224 -7.74 10.44 -15.53
C THR A 224 -7.90 11.80 -14.89
N ILE A 225 -7.30 11.97 -13.72
CA ILE A 225 -7.31 13.27 -13.02
C ILE A 225 -6.15 14.08 -13.57
N ILE A 226 -6.44 15.26 -14.11
CA ILE A 226 -5.47 16.26 -14.55
C ILE A 226 -5.37 17.30 -13.41
N PRO A 227 -4.32 17.25 -12.57
CA PRO A 227 -4.26 18.08 -11.38
C PRO A 227 -4.07 19.55 -11.73
N ASP A 228 -4.66 20.42 -10.91
CA ASP A 228 -4.43 21.85 -11.02
C ASP A 228 -2.96 22.21 -10.74
N ALA A 229 -2.50 23.32 -11.32
CA ALA A 229 -1.15 23.79 -11.06
C ALA A 229 -0.93 24.05 -9.56
N GLY A 230 0.03 23.35 -8.96
CA GLY A 230 0.34 23.48 -7.53
C GLY A 230 -0.59 22.71 -6.59
N SER A 231 -1.50 21.87 -7.12
CA SER A 231 -2.28 20.96 -6.30
C SER A 231 -1.35 20.01 -5.53
N ASP A 232 -1.64 19.78 -4.26
CA ASP A 232 -0.92 18.82 -3.43
C ASP A 232 -1.73 17.54 -3.25
N HIS A 233 -1.07 16.45 -2.84
CA HIS A 233 -1.72 15.20 -2.51
C HIS A 233 -1.38 14.78 -1.08
N ARG A 234 -2.26 13.95 -0.51
CA ARG A 234 -2.23 13.47 0.88
C ARG A 234 -0.86 12.95 1.34
N TRP A 235 -0.09 12.37 0.42
CA TRP A 235 1.16 11.65 0.68
C TRP A 235 2.43 12.41 0.27
N SER A 236 2.31 13.68 -0.14
CA SER A 236 3.47 14.52 -0.38
C SER A 236 4.26 14.75 0.91
N GLU A 237 5.51 15.18 0.79
CA GLU A 237 6.34 15.43 1.96
C GLU A 237 5.74 16.52 2.87
N ASP A 238 5.23 17.60 2.28
CA ASP A 238 4.61 18.71 3.01
C ASP A 238 3.28 18.29 3.66
N SER A 239 2.41 17.57 2.94
CA SER A 239 1.15 17.05 3.51
C SER A 239 1.40 16.06 4.65
N MET A 240 2.38 15.18 4.51
CA MET A 240 2.74 14.21 5.55
C MET A 240 3.32 14.91 6.79
N LYS A 241 4.20 15.90 6.58
CA LYS A 241 4.74 16.72 7.66
C LYS A 241 3.61 17.45 8.39
N HIS A 242 2.73 18.14 7.67
CA HIS A 242 1.57 18.83 8.24
C HIS A 242 0.68 17.87 9.03
N HIS A 243 0.35 16.70 8.46
CA HIS A 243 -0.47 15.69 9.11
C HIS A 243 0.12 15.26 10.45
N TYR A 244 1.39 14.86 10.48
CA TYR A 244 1.99 14.34 11.71
C TYR A 244 2.38 15.42 12.71
N GLU A 245 3.04 16.50 12.27
CA GLU A 245 3.59 17.53 13.17
C GLU A 245 2.51 18.46 13.71
N GLU A 246 1.50 18.80 12.92
CA GLU A 246 0.49 19.79 13.31
C GLU A 246 -0.84 19.16 13.77
N LYS A 247 -1.18 17.94 13.32
CA LYS A 247 -2.45 17.29 13.69
C LYS A 247 -2.23 16.13 14.67
N ILE A 248 -1.40 15.14 14.32
CA ILE A 248 -1.31 13.91 15.10
C ILE A 248 -0.51 14.09 16.38
N LEU A 249 0.73 14.56 16.32
CA LEU A 249 1.59 14.67 17.50
C LEU A 249 1.02 15.61 18.58
N PRO A 250 0.42 16.77 18.25
CA PRO A 250 -0.21 17.65 19.24
C PRO A 250 -1.46 17.05 19.91
N SER A 251 -2.12 16.07 19.28
CA SER A 251 -3.31 15.42 19.86
C SER A 251 -3.02 14.65 21.15
N GLY A 252 -1.78 14.18 21.34
CA GLY A 252 -1.36 13.43 22.52
C GLY A 252 -1.35 14.27 23.80
N PRO A 253 -0.60 15.39 23.87
CA PRO A 253 -0.66 16.33 24.98
C PRO A 253 -2.08 16.82 25.28
N TRP A 254 -2.82 17.25 24.26
CA TRP A 254 -4.20 17.71 24.42
C TRP A 254 -5.10 16.64 25.07
N PHE A 255 -5.02 15.39 24.59
CA PHE A 255 -5.79 14.29 25.19
C PHE A 255 -5.45 14.06 26.66
N LYS A 256 -4.17 14.19 27.05
CA LYS A 256 -3.74 14.01 28.44
C LYS A 256 -4.26 15.13 29.35
N GLU A 257 -4.24 16.37 28.89
CA GLU A 257 -4.77 17.53 29.61
C GLU A 257 -6.29 17.38 29.86
N ASN A 258 -7.02 16.87 28.86
CA ASN A 258 -8.48 16.73 28.90
C ASN A 258 -8.94 15.33 29.35
N PHE A 259 -8.03 14.43 29.75
CA PHE A 259 -8.32 13.01 29.95
C PHE A 259 -9.47 12.75 30.94
N ARG A 260 -9.49 13.48 32.06
CA ARG A 260 -10.51 13.30 33.11
C ARG A 260 -11.90 13.72 32.63
N GLU A 261 -11.98 14.86 31.95
CA GLU A 261 -13.23 15.38 31.39
C GLU A 261 -13.78 14.43 30.32
N ILE A 262 -12.92 14.01 29.39
CA ILE A 262 -13.27 13.03 28.34
C ILE A 262 -13.79 11.74 28.98
N ARG A 263 -13.11 11.20 30.01
CA ARG A 263 -13.54 9.97 30.69
C ARG A 263 -14.89 10.13 31.39
N SER A 264 -15.16 11.31 31.96
CA SER A 264 -16.46 11.63 32.55
C SER A 264 -17.55 11.66 31.47
N ALA A 265 -17.33 12.40 30.37
CA ALA A 265 -18.26 12.50 29.25
C ALA A 265 -18.56 11.15 28.61
N VAL A 266 -17.54 10.30 28.41
CA VAL A 266 -17.71 8.93 27.90
C VAL A 266 -18.53 8.09 28.89
N SER A 267 -18.25 8.17 30.19
CA SER A 267 -19.04 7.43 31.19
C SER A 267 -20.50 7.86 31.20
N GLU A 268 -20.78 9.16 31.07
CA GLU A 268 -22.15 9.68 31.02
C GLU A 268 -22.86 9.24 29.72
N PHE A 269 -22.16 9.29 28.58
CA PHE A 269 -22.68 8.82 27.30
C PHE A 269 -23.17 7.37 27.38
N PHE A 270 -22.37 6.46 27.97
CA PHE A 270 -22.74 5.05 28.14
C PHE A 270 -23.62 4.75 29.35
N LYS A 271 -23.94 5.74 30.19
CA LYS A 271 -24.91 5.60 31.29
C LYS A 271 -26.35 5.90 30.87
N LYS A 272 -26.58 6.38 29.65
CA LYS A 272 -27.93 6.56 29.08
C LYS A 272 -28.53 5.21 28.70
N GLU A 273 -28.86 4.42 29.72
CA GLU A 273 -29.80 3.29 29.67
C GLU A 273 -31.00 3.62 30.58
#